data_AF-A0A8T8HUK6-F1
#
_entry.id   AF-A0A8T8HUK6-F1
#
_cell.length_a   1.000
_cell.length_b   1.000
_cell.length_c   1.000
_cell.angle_alpha   90.00
_cell.angle_beta   90.00
_cell.angle_gamma   90.00
#
_symmetry.space_group_name_H-M   'P 1'
#
loop_
_entity.id
_entity.type
_entity.pdbx_description
1 polymer ?
#
loop_
_entity_poly.entity_id
_entity_poly.type
_entity_poly.pdbx_seq_one_letter_code
_entity_poly.pdbx_strand_id
1 'polypeptide(L)' 'MSGALSRFRFMAYVVGVGLLALVLAMLLKYLGGNPGPMAVVGPVHGFLYAVYLVLTVDLALKARWSLKGTALVLLAGTI' A
#
# COMPACT_ATOMS: atom_id res chain seq x y z
N MET A 1 -5.20 19.56 -10.08
CA MET A 1 -5.55 18.24 -9.51
C MET A 1 -4.90 17.05 -10.23
N SER A 2 -4.63 17.13 -11.54
CA SER A 2 -4.04 16.03 -12.34
C SER A 2 -2.80 15.38 -11.71
N GLY A 3 -1.80 16.15 -11.28
CA GLY A 3 -0.55 15.59 -10.74
C GLY A 3 -0.69 14.85 -9.41
N ALA A 4 -1.57 15.29 -8.50
CA ALA A 4 -1.77 14.60 -7.21
C ALA A 4 -2.49 13.26 -7.42
N LEU A 5 -3.51 13.24 -8.29
CA LEU A 5 -4.24 12.03 -8.64
C LEU A 5 -3.34 11.00 -9.34
N SER A 6 -2.46 11.44 -10.24
CA SER A 6 -1.52 10.55 -10.94
C SER A 6 -0.53 9.88 -9.97
N ARG A 7 0.02 10.63 -9.00
CA ARG A 7 0.95 10.09 -8.00
C ARG A 7 0.25 9.10 -7.05
N PHE A 8 -0.95 9.45 -6.61
CA PHE A 8 -1.78 8.55 -5.81
C PHE A 8 -2.08 7.25 -6.56
N ARG A 9 -2.54 7.32 -7.83
CA ARG A 9 -2.83 6.13 -8.64
C ARG A 9 -1.60 5.24 -8.83
N PHE A 10 -0.46 5.83 -9.16
CA PHE A 10 0.79 5.09 -9.30
C PHE A 10 1.14 4.35 -8.00
N MET A 11 1.08 5.05 -6.86
CA MET A 11 1.37 4.43 -5.57
C MET A 11 0.33 3.40 -5.15
N ALA A 12 -0.94 3.59 -5.48
CA ALA A 12 -1.99 2.59 -5.26
C ALA A 12 -1.67 1.28 -5.99
N TYR A 13 -1.20 1.34 -7.24
CA TYR A 13 -0.74 0.16 -7.97
C TYR A 13 0.50 -0.48 -7.33
N VAL A 14 1.50 0.33 -6.97
CA VAL A 14 2.74 -0.16 -6.34
C VAL A 14 2.45 -0.89 -5.03
N VAL A 15 1.63 -0.31 -4.15
CA VAL A 15 1.23 -0.93 -2.88
C VAL A 15 0.36 -2.16 -3.11
N GLY A 16 -0.61 -2.11 -4.03
CA GLY A 16 -1.46 -3.26 -4.35
C GLY A 16 -0.67 -4.46 -4.89
N VAL A 17 0.29 -4.23 -5.78
CA VAL A 17 1.21 -5.30 -6.23
C VAL A 17 2.12 -5.76 -5.11
N GLY A 18 2.59 -4.85 -4.26
CA GLY A 18 3.37 -5.17 -3.06
C GLY A 18 2.60 -6.07 -2.09
N LEU A 19 1.29 -5.87 -1.93
CA LEU A 19 0.41 -6.72 -1.12
C LEU A 19 0.38 -8.16 -1.65
N LEU A 20 0.23 -8.34 -2.96
CA LEU A 20 0.28 -9.66 -3.60
C LEU A 20 1.62 -10.36 -3.36
N ALA A 21 2.74 -9.62 -3.47
CA ALA A 21 4.06 -10.14 -3.16
C ALA A 21 4.19 -10.54 -1.68
N LEU A 22 3.57 -9.79 -0.77
CA LEU A 22 3.56 -10.07 0.67
C LEU A 22 2.75 -11.34 0.99
N VAL A 23 1.61 -11.54 0.33
CA VAL A 23 0.83 -12.79 0.42
C VAL A 23 1.67 -13.98 -0.07
N LEU A 24 2.38 -13.84 -1.19
CA LEU A 24 3.27 -14.89 -1.67
C LEU A 24 4.42 -15.17 -0.69
N ALA A 25 5.03 -14.12 -0.13
CA ALA A 25 6.07 -14.27 0.89
C ALA A 25 5.56 -14.95 2.17
N MET A 26 4.31 -14.69 2.56
CA MET A 26 3.66 -15.42 3.67
C MET A 26 3.45 -16.89 3.32
N LEU A 27 2.96 -17.22 2.11
CA LEU A 27 2.82 -18.61 1.68
C LEU A 27 4.17 -19.33 1.71
N LEU A 28 5.24 -18.71 1.21
CA LEU A 28 6.58 -19.30 1.25
C LEU A 28 7.12 -19.48 2.68
N LYS A 29 6.79 -18.56 3.60
CA LYS A 29 7.16 -18.67 5.02
C LYS A 29 6.41 -19.81 5.72
N TYR A 30 5.09 -19.87 5.57
CA TYR A 30 4.25 -20.80 6.34
C TYR A 30 4.10 -22.17 5.69
N LEU A 31 4.00 -22.25 4.36
CA LEU A 31 3.88 -23.51 3.63
C LEU A 31 5.23 -24.05 3.15
N GLY A 32 6.13 -23.16 2.74
CA GLY A 32 7.45 -23.52 2.20
C GLY A 32 8.58 -23.54 3.24
N GLY A 33 8.32 -23.13 4.48
CA GLY A 33 9.32 -23.06 5.55
C GLY A 33 10.47 -22.07 5.29
N ASN A 34 10.37 -21.21 4.28
CA ASN A 34 11.43 -20.26 3.91
C ASN A 34 11.04 -18.83 4.33
N PRO A 35 11.58 -18.31 5.45
CA PRO A 35 11.27 -16.95 5.92
C PRO A 35 12.03 -15.85 5.16
N GLY A 36 13.03 -16.20 4.34
CA GLY A 36 13.90 -15.24 3.64
C GLY A 36 13.16 -14.20 2.80
N PRO A 37 12.21 -14.60 1.92
CA PRO A 37 11.41 -13.66 1.14
C PRO A 37 10.63 -12.65 2.01
N MET A 38 10.07 -13.11 3.12
CA MET A 38 9.31 -12.25 4.04
C MET A 38 10.19 -11.20 4.73
N ALA A 39 11.45 -11.53 5.02
CA ALA A 39 12.40 -10.61 5.66
C ALA A 39 12.72 -9.39 4.79
N VAL A 40 12.56 -9.49 3.47
CA VAL A 40 12.79 -8.39 2.52
C VAL A 40 11.47 -7.75 2.11
N VAL A 41 10.50 -8.55 1.69
CA VAL A 41 9.22 -8.04 1.14
C VAL A 41 8.40 -7.32 2.20
N GLY A 42 8.41 -7.79 3.46
CA GLY A 42 7.68 -7.17 4.56
C GLY A 42 8.11 -5.72 4.81
N PRO A 43 9.39 -5.45 5.11
CA PRO A 43 9.88 -4.08 5.31
C PRO A 43 9.71 -3.17 4.08
N VAL A 44 9.96 -3.70 2.87
CA VAL A 44 9.81 -2.94 1.61
C VAL A 44 8.36 -2.50 1.42
N HIS A 45 7.40 -3.41 1.57
CA HIS A 45 5.98 -3.08 1.46
C HIS A 45 5.54 -2.10 2.56
N GLY A 46 5.98 -2.30 3.81
CA GLY A 46 5.67 -1.39 4.91
C GLY A 46 6.13 0.05 4.64
N PHE A 47 7.33 0.23 4.09
CA PHE A 47 7.83 1.53 3.68
C PHE A 47 7.01 2.14 2.53
N LEU A 48 6.73 1.35 1.47
CA LEU A 48 5.91 1.81 0.34
C LEU A 48 4.49 2.20 0.77
N TYR A 49 3.92 1.46 1.71
CA TYR A 49 2.62 1.75 2.30
C TYR A 49 2.63 3.09 3.06
N ALA A 50 3.68 3.37 3.85
CA ALA A 50 3.81 4.67 4.52
C ALA A 50 3.85 5.84 3.52
N VAL A 51 4.57 5.70 2.41
CA VAL A 51 4.60 6.72 1.33
C VAL A 51 3.22 6.88 0.69
N TYR A 52 2.51 5.78 0.45
CA TYR A 52 1.14 5.81 -0.07
C TYR A 52 0.17 6.54 0.87
N LEU A 53 0.27 6.33 2.19
CA LEU A 53 -0.56 7.04 3.17
C LEU A 53 -0.40 8.56 3.06
N VAL A 54 0.84 9.04 2.99
CA VAL A 54 1.13 10.49 2.87
C VAL A 54 0.51 11.07 1.60
N LEU A 55 0.66 10.38 0.46
CA LEU A 55 0.10 10.84 -0.82
C LEU A 55 -1.43 10.76 -0.86
N THR A 56 -2.01 9.77 -0.19
CA THR A 56 -3.46 9.63 -0.05
C THR A 56 -4.04 10.77 0.77
N VAL A 57 -3.38 11.15 1.88
CA VAL A 57 -3.79 12.29 2.71
C VAL A 57 -3.65 13.61 1.91
N ASP A 58 -2.55 13.81 1.19
CA ASP A 58 -2.36 14.99 0.33
C ASP A 58 -3.48 15.12 -0.73
N LEU A 59 -3.84 14.02 -1.39
CA LEU A 59 -4.94 14.00 -2.35
C LEU A 59 -6.29 14.23 -1.67
N ALA A 60 -6.56 13.58 -0.54
CA ALA A 60 -7.82 13.69 0.18
C ALA A 60 -8.09 15.12 0.66
N LEU A 61 -7.05 15.81 1.16
CA LEU A 61 -7.14 17.22 1.55
C LEU A 61 -7.43 18.12 0.33
N LYS A 62 -6.73 17.90 -0.79
CA LYS A 62 -6.91 18.68 -2.03
C LYS A 62 -8.24 18.41 -2.72
N ALA A 63 -8.76 17.19 -2.63
CA ALA A 63 -10.02 16.76 -3.22
C ALA A 63 -11.23 16.91 -2.27
N ARG A 64 -10.99 17.40 -1.04
CA ARG A 64 -12.00 17.57 0.02
C ARG A 64 -12.80 16.31 0.28
N TRP A 65 -12.13 15.15 0.31
CA TRP A 65 -12.79 13.89 0.63
C TRP A 65 -13.28 13.88 2.08
N SER A 66 -14.37 13.17 2.33
CA SER A 66 -14.86 12.94 3.70
C SER A 66 -13.87 12.05 4.46
N LEU A 67 -13.76 12.25 5.77
CA LEU A 67 -12.92 11.42 6.65
C LEU A 67 -13.21 9.91 6.49
N LYS A 68 -14.48 9.54 6.30
CA LYS A 68 -14.88 8.16 6.02
C LYS A 68 -14.31 7.64 4.70
N GLY A 69 -14.39 8.43 3.63
CA GLY A 69 -13.83 8.07 2.32
C GLY A 69 -12.31 7.91 2.37
N THR A 70 -11.62 8.83 3.04
CA THR A 70 -10.18 8.74 3.25
C THR A 70 -9.82 7.48 4.04
N ALA A 71 -10.48 7.22 5.17
CA ALA A 71 -10.21 6.04 5.99
C ALA A 71 -10.41 4.72 5.22
N LEU A 72 -11.48 4.62 4.40
CA LEU A 72 -11.71 3.44 3.55
C LEU A 72 -10.59 3.24 2.53
N VAL A 73 -10.09 4.31 1.91
CA VAL A 73 -8.99 4.22 0.92
C VAL A 73 -7.66 3.86 1.57
N LEU A 74 -7.41 4.31 2.80
CA LEU A 74 -6.22 3.90 3.56
C LEU A 74 -6.31 2.40 3.91
N LEU A 75 -7.48 1.94 4.39
CA LEU A 75 -7.71 0.53 4.75
C LEU A 75 -7.68 -0.42 3.55
N ALA A 76 -8.11 0.03 2.37
CA ALA A 76 -8.03 -0.77 1.14
C ALA A 76 -6.59 -1.13 0.75
N GLY A 77 -5.58 -0.42 1.26
CA GLY A 77 -4.17 -0.78 1.08
C GLY A 77 -3.66 -1.83 2.07
N THR A 78 -4.51 -2.34 2.96
CA THR A 78 -4.16 -3.32 4.01
C THR A 78 -4.99 -4.61 4.00
N ILE A 79 -6.10 -4.64 3.25
CA ILE A 79 -7.07 -5.74 3.21
C ILE A 79 -7.15 -6.28 1.78
#